data_AF-C0DXY1-F1
#
_entry.id   AF-C0DXY1-F1
#
_cell.length_a   1.000
_cell.length_b   1.000
_cell.length_c   1.000
_cell.angle_alpha   90.00
_cell.angle_beta   90.00
_cell.angle_gamma   90.00
#
_symmetry.space_group_name_H-M   'P 1'
#
loop_
_entity.id
_entity.type
_entity.pdbx_description
1 polymer ?
#
loop_
_entity_poly.entity_id
_entity_poly.type
_entity_poly.pdbx_seq_one_letter_code
_entity_poly.pdbx_strand_id
1 'polypeptide(L)'
;MDGFVYNGACARLAAPPPEAAGRVPAWRLRVPDETVTFTDGIVGRYVQNLARDIGDFVLLRADGLWAYQLAVVADDAEQGITHIVRGQDLLVSTPRQIWLQRCLGFPTPHYAHLPLLTNAEGQKWSKQTLAPALDLQRKEALLRQVMGYLKLPPAPVVDKPQELLGWAVRHWQLQAVPTQPIVAESATDKAT
;
A
#
# COMPACT_ATOMS: atom_id res chain seq x y z
N MET A 1 -4.34 -13.60 7.24
CA MET A 1 -4.38 -12.65 8.37
C MET A 1 -4.11 -13.50 9.60
N ASP A 2 -2.83 -13.75 9.88
CA ASP A 2 -2.45 -14.56 11.05
C ASP A 2 -1.78 -13.61 12.03
N GLY A 3 -2.59 -13.03 12.90
CA GLY A 3 -2.16 -12.08 13.91
C GLY A 3 -3.25 -11.86 14.94
N PHE A 4 -2.84 -11.70 16.20
CA PHE A 4 -3.74 -11.40 17.30
C PHE A 4 -4.45 -10.05 17.06
N VAL A 5 -5.78 -10.08 17.00
CA VAL A 5 -6.63 -8.88 16.95
C VAL A 5 -6.76 -8.33 18.37
N TYR A 6 -6.32 -7.09 18.57
CA TYR A 6 -6.37 -6.48 19.89
C TYR A 6 -7.82 -6.14 20.26
N ASN A 7 -8.29 -6.71 21.38
CA ASN A 7 -9.70 -6.70 21.81
C ASN A 7 -10.15 -5.44 22.58
N GLY A 8 -9.30 -4.42 22.67
CA GLY A 8 -9.63 -3.18 23.39
C GLY A 8 -9.60 -3.31 24.91
N ALA A 9 -8.88 -4.28 25.50
CA ALA A 9 -8.85 -4.49 26.96
C ALA A 9 -8.52 -3.21 27.75
N CYS A 10 -7.53 -2.43 27.31
CA CYS A 10 -7.12 -1.20 28.01
C CYS A 10 -8.15 -0.06 27.86
N ALA A 11 -9.02 -0.13 26.85
CA ALA A 11 -10.00 0.91 26.54
C ALA A 11 -11.13 1.00 27.59
N ARG A 12 -11.27 -0.05 28.42
CA ARG A 12 -12.30 -0.20 29.47
C ARG A 12 -11.74 -0.01 30.88
N LEU A 13 -10.44 0.21 31.02
CA LEU A 13 -9.79 0.37 32.31
C LEU A 13 -9.95 1.80 32.80
N ALA A 14 -10.33 1.96 34.07
CA ALA A 14 -10.35 3.25 34.74
C ALA A 14 -8.94 3.75 35.09
N ALA A 15 -8.01 2.82 35.32
CA ALA A 15 -6.59 3.08 35.58
C ALA A 15 -5.73 1.93 35.01
N PRO A 16 -4.44 2.19 34.67
CA PRO A 16 -3.52 1.13 34.29
C PRO A 16 -3.44 0.04 35.38
N PRO A 17 -3.34 -1.23 35.01
CA PRO A 17 -3.28 -2.29 36.00
C PRO A 17 -1.92 -2.26 36.73
N PRO A 18 -1.81 -2.80 37.97
CA PRO A 18 -0.58 -2.71 38.77
C PRO A 18 0.66 -3.26 38.06
N GLU A 19 0.53 -4.33 37.26
CA GLU A 19 1.60 -4.90 36.44
C GLU A 19 2.09 -4.00 35.30
N ALA A 20 1.36 -2.92 35.00
CA ALA A 20 1.75 -1.90 34.04
C ALA A 20 2.44 -0.70 34.69
N ALA A 21 2.60 -0.66 36.01
CA ALA A 21 3.26 0.43 36.71
C ALA A 21 4.70 0.65 36.18
N GLY A 22 5.03 1.90 35.88
CA GLY A 22 6.34 2.29 35.33
C GLY A 22 6.57 1.96 33.85
N ARG A 23 5.59 1.35 33.15
CA ARG A 23 5.69 1.08 31.72
C ARG A 23 5.13 2.25 30.91
N VAL A 24 5.79 2.59 29.80
CA VAL A 24 5.27 3.55 28.81
C VAL A 24 4.19 2.85 27.98
N PRO A 25 2.93 3.32 27.98
CA PRO A 25 1.88 2.71 27.18
C PRO A 25 2.01 3.10 25.70
N ALA A 26 1.64 2.17 24.82
CA ALA A 26 1.40 2.51 23.42
C ALA A 26 0.05 3.26 23.28
N TRP A 27 -0.02 4.21 22.36
CA TRP A 27 -1.29 4.84 22.00
C TRP A 27 -1.94 4.01 20.90
N ARG A 28 -3.23 3.74 21.06
CA ARG A 28 -4.03 3.01 20.07
C ARG A 28 -5.25 3.82 19.70
N LEU A 29 -5.61 3.80 18.43
CA LEU A 29 -6.87 4.36 17.96
C LEU A 29 -7.97 3.33 18.20
N ARG A 30 -9.01 3.74 18.92
CA ARG A 30 -10.22 2.93 19.08
C ARG A 30 -10.95 2.82 17.75
N VAL A 31 -11.33 1.61 17.37
CA VAL A 31 -12.10 1.36 16.15
C VAL A 31 -13.54 0.91 16.47
N PRO A 32 -14.54 1.33 15.68
CA PRO A 32 -15.91 0.85 15.82
C PRO A 32 -16.06 -0.56 15.24
N ASP A 33 -17.08 -1.30 15.68
CA ASP A 33 -17.56 -2.51 15.00
C ASP A 33 -18.40 -2.12 13.77
N GLU A 34 -17.75 -1.48 12.81
CA GLU A 34 -18.36 -1.04 11.55
C GLU A 34 -17.54 -1.51 10.35
N THR A 35 -18.23 -1.70 9.22
CA THR A 35 -17.58 -2.00 7.95
C THR A 35 -17.16 -0.72 7.27
N VAL A 36 -15.85 -0.55 7.10
CA VAL A 36 -15.29 0.49 6.25
C VAL A 36 -15.23 -0.04 4.82
N THR A 37 -15.88 0.68 3.91
CA THR A 37 -15.93 0.37 2.47
C THR A 37 -15.26 1.48 1.69
N PHE A 38 -14.49 1.12 0.67
CA PHE A 38 -14.04 2.05 -0.36
C PHE A 38 -13.99 1.37 -1.74
N THR A 39 -13.94 2.18 -2.79
CA THR A 39 -13.75 1.70 -4.16
C THR A 39 -12.35 2.05 -4.60
N ASP A 40 -11.53 1.04 -4.81
CA ASP A 40 -10.20 1.18 -5.38
C ASP A 40 -10.28 1.33 -6.90
N GLY A 41 -9.47 2.21 -7.48
CA GLY A 41 -9.44 2.47 -8.91
C GLY A 41 -8.92 1.32 -9.77
N ILE A 42 -8.26 0.32 -9.18
CA ILE A 42 -7.78 -0.89 -9.87
C ILE A 42 -8.49 -2.13 -9.31
N VAL A 43 -8.41 -2.35 -8.01
CA VAL A 43 -8.93 -3.57 -7.35
C VAL A 43 -10.46 -3.59 -7.28
N GLY A 44 -11.12 -2.43 -7.36
CA GLY A 44 -12.56 -2.30 -7.22
C GLY A 44 -13.02 -2.22 -5.75
N ARG A 45 -14.24 -2.67 -5.47
CA ARG A 45 -14.86 -2.53 -4.14
C ARG A 45 -14.12 -3.37 -3.09
N TYR A 46 -13.63 -2.71 -2.05
CA TYR A 46 -12.98 -3.34 -0.91
C TYR A 46 -13.73 -3.03 0.39
N VAL A 47 -13.89 -4.04 1.25
CA VAL A 47 -14.61 -3.97 2.51
C VAL A 47 -13.83 -4.66 3.63
N GLN A 48 -13.82 -4.04 4.80
CA GLN A 48 -13.19 -4.59 6.00
C GLN A 48 -13.95 -4.13 7.25
N ASN A 49 -14.13 -5.01 8.23
CA ASN A 49 -14.63 -4.64 9.54
C ASN A 49 -13.43 -4.41 10.47
N LEU A 50 -13.26 -3.18 10.96
CA LEU A 50 -12.06 -2.85 11.71
C LEU A 50 -12.00 -3.54 13.07
N ALA A 51 -13.11 -3.66 13.80
CA ALA A 51 -13.11 -4.33 15.10
C ALA A 51 -12.78 -5.83 15.00
N ARG A 52 -13.24 -6.49 13.94
CA ARG A 52 -13.09 -7.96 13.76
C ARG A 52 -11.78 -8.33 13.09
N ASP A 53 -11.36 -7.55 12.10
CA ASP A 53 -10.23 -7.92 11.24
C ASP A 53 -8.91 -7.31 11.71
N ILE A 54 -8.95 -6.25 12.52
CA ILE A 54 -7.77 -5.46 12.94
C ILE A 54 -7.70 -5.24 14.46
N GLY A 55 -8.78 -4.74 15.06
CA GLY A 55 -8.82 -4.22 16.44
C GLY A 55 -8.20 -2.83 16.59
N ASP A 56 -8.14 -2.32 17.83
CA ASP A 56 -7.56 -0.99 18.08
C ASP A 56 -6.07 -0.99 17.71
N PHE A 57 -5.71 -0.22 16.68
CA PHE A 57 -4.37 -0.25 16.11
C PHE A 57 -3.48 0.86 16.69
N VAL A 58 -2.17 0.61 16.72
CA VAL A 58 -1.18 1.51 17.34
C VAL A 58 -1.01 2.77 16.49
N LEU A 59 -0.99 3.93 17.15
CA LEU A 59 -0.58 5.23 16.61
C LEU A 59 0.81 5.64 17.12
N LEU A 60 1.11 5.40 18.40
CA LEU A 60 2.42 5.62 19.02
C LEU A 60 2.84 4.33 19.74
N ARG A 61 4.00 3.81 19.39
CA ARG A 61 4.56 2.64 20.07
C ARG A 61 5.12 3.01 21.44
N ALA A 62 5.24 2.03 22.33
CA ALA A 62 5.80 2.22 23.67
C ALA A 62 7.28 2.68 23.66
N ASP A 63 8.01 2.44 22.57
CA ASP A 63 9.38 2.92 22.36
C ASP A 63 9.44 4.35 21.76
N GLY A 64 8.31 5.04 21.66
CA GLY A 64 8.25 6.44 21.22
C GLY A 64 8.19 6.64 19.71
N LEU A 65 8.17 5.56 18.91
CA LEU A 65 8.07 5.66 17.45
C LEU A 65 6.62 5.76 16.98
N TRP A 66 6.31 6.77 16.17
CA TRP A 66 5.01 6.91 15.51
C TRP A 66 4.79 5.77 14.51
N ALA A 67 3.60 5.19 14.54
CA ALA A 67 3.22 4.12 13.63
C ALA A 67 2.98 4.68 12.22
N TYR A 68 3.29 3.86 11.22
CA TYR A 68 3.07 4.18 9.80
C TYR A 68 1.66 4.72 9.51
N GLN A 69 0.63 4.18 10.19
CA GLN A 69 -0.76 4.60 9.97
C GLN A 69 -0.99 6.08 10.28
N LEU A 70 -0.37 6.61 11.35
CA LEU A 70 -0.51 8.02 11.70
C LEU A 70 0.35 8.89 10.78
N ALA A 71 1.62 8.51 10.61
CA ALA A 71 2.57 9.29 9.81
C ALA A 71 2.03 9.53 8.39
N VAL A 72 1.62 8.47 7.69
CA VAL A 72 1.14 8.60 6.31
C VAL A 72 -0.14 9.42 6.19
N VAL A 73 -1.08 9.26 7.13
CA VAL A 73 -2.35 10.01 7.08
C VAL A 73 -2.14 11.49 7.38
N ALA A 74 -1.25 11.82 8.32
CA ALA A 74 -0.93 13.21 8.63
C ALA A 74 -0.20 13.88 7.47
N ASP A 75 0.83 13.23 6.92
CA ASP A 75 1.64 13.79 5.82
C ASP A 75 0.80 13.94 4.53
N ASP A 76 -0.02 12.95 4.17
CA ASP A 76 -0.89 13.02 3.00
C ASP A 76 -1.89 14.18 3.10
N ALA A 77 -2.43 14.42 4.30
CA ALA A 77 -3.36 15.51 4.55
C ALA A 77 -2.66 16.88 4.51
N GLU A 78 -1.49 17.01 5.13
CA GLU A 78 -0.69 18.23 5.10
C GLU A 78 -0.27 18.61 3.67
N GLN A 79 0.11 17.61 2.87
CA GLN A 79 0.53 17.79 1.48
C GLN A 79 -0.64 17.95 0.49
N GLY A 80 -1.89 17.78 0.94
CA GLY A 80 -3.07 17.88 0.09
C GLY A 80 -3.14 16.77 -0.97
N ILE A 81 -2.70 15.56 -0.65
CA ILE A 81 -2.73 14.42 -1.56
C ILE A 81 -4.19 14.05 -1.88
N THR A 82 -4.50 14.02 -3.18
CA THR A 82 -5.86 13.69 -3.67
C THR A 82 -5.99 12.25 -4.18
N HIS A 83 -4.88 11.65 -4.60
CA HIS A 83 -4.82 10.31 -5.17
C HIS A 83 -3.62 9.55 -4.62
N ILE A 84 -3.86 8.41 -4.00
CA ILE A 84 -2.84 7.51 -3.48
C ILE A 84 -2.73 6.31 -4.42
N VAL A 85 -1.61 6.24 -5.14
CA VAL A 85 -1.27 5.11 -6.01
C VAL A 85 -0.09 4.36 -5.41
N ARG A 86 -0.30 3.10 -4.98
CA ARG A 86 0.71 2.30 -4.26
C ARG A 86 0.54 0.81 -4.50
N GLY A 87 1.45 -0.03 -4.01
CA GLY A 87 1.36 -1.49 -4.16
C GLY A 87 0.18 -2.11 -3.41
N GLN A 88 -0.42 -3.16 -3.97
CA GLN A 88 -1.57 -3.90 -3.40
C GLN A 88 -1.28 -4.59 -2.07
N ASP A 89 -0.02 -4.73 -1.68
CA ASP A 89 0.35 -5.18 -0.34
C ASP A 89 -0.09 -4.21 0.77
N LEU A 90 -0.32 -2.95 0.44
CA LEU A 90 -0.86 -1.94 1.37
C LEU A 90 -2.38 -1.81 1.33
N LEU A 91 -3.07 -2.58 0.47
CA LEU A 91 -4.53 -2.51 0.32
C LEU A 91 -5.26 -2.70 1.66
N VAL A 92 -4.80 -3.67 2.45
CA VAL A 92 -5.35 -4.01 3.79
C VAL A 92 -5.13 -2.92 4.84
N SER A 93 -4.27 -1.95 4.59
CA SER A 93 -4.06 -0.79 5.49
C SER A 93 -5.07 0.32 5.23
N THR A 94 -5.63 0.38 4.03
CA THR A 94 -6.48 1.50 3.59
C THR A 94 -7.71 1.72 4.47
N PRO A 95 -8.50 0.70 4.87
CA PRO A 95 -9.67 0.94 5.72
C PRO A 95 -9.33 1.58 7.07
N ARG A 96 -8.17 1.24 7.65
CA ARG A 96 -7.67 1.84 8.90
C ARG A 96 -7.27 3.30 8.71
N GLN A 97 -6.64 3.61 7.58
CA GLN A 97 -6.25 4.98 7.23
C GLN A 97 -7.48 5.85 6.96
N ILE A 98 -8.47 5.32 6.25
CA ILE A 98 -9.76 5.99 6.03
C ILE A 98 -10.45 6.28 7.37
N TRP A 99 -10.47 5.32 8.31
CA TRP A 99 -11.02 5.55 9.63
C TRP A 99 -10.27 6.65 10.39
N LEU A 100 -8.94 6.63 10.38
CA LEU A 100 -8.12 7.66 11.02
C LEU A 100 -8.35 9.05 10.38
N GLN A 101 -8.44 9.14 9.05
CA GLN A 101 -8.78 10.38 8.34
C GLN A 101 -10.13 10.94 8.82
N ARG A 102 -11.16 10.10 8.94
CA ARG A 102 -12.47 10.49 9.46
C ARG A 102 -12.38 11.02 10.89
N CYS A 103 -11.64 10.35 11.76
CA CYS A 103 -11.43 10.80 13.15
C CYS A 103 -10.73 12.17 13.23
N LEU A 104 -9.81 12.45 12.31
CA LEU A 104 -9.05 13.70 12.25
C LEU A 104 -9.76 14.79 11.43
N GLY A 105 -10.90 14.50 10.80
CA GLY A 105 -11.60 15.43 9.93
C GLY A 105 -10.89 15.71 8.59
N PHE A 106 -9.99 14.83 8.16
CA PHE A 106 -9.26 14.95 6.90
C PHE A 106 -10.07 14.43 5.71
N PRO A 107 -9.87 15.00 4.50
CA PRO A 107 -10.47 14.46 3.29
C PRO A 107 -9.94 13.04 3.01
N THR A 108 -10.81 12.19 2.47
CA THR A 108 -10.42 10.85 2.01
C THR A 108 -9.97 10.91 0.55
N PRO A 109 -8.71 10.57 0.22
CA PRO A 109 -8.23 10.58 -1.15
C PRO A 109 -8.80 9.41 -1.95
N HIS A 110 -8.66 9.47 -3.28
CA HIS A 110 -8.88 8.33 -4.15
C HIS A 110 -7.73 7.33 -4.00
N TYR A 111 -8.03 6.03 -4.00
CA TYR A 111 -7.03 4.97 -3.88
C TYR A 111 -6.96 4.15 -5.16
N ALA A 112 -5.75 3.78 -5.57
CA ALA A 112 -5.50 2.78 -6.59
C ALA A 112 -4.32 1.89 -6.17
N HIS A 113 -4.54 0.58 -6.14
CA HIS A 113 -3.53 -0.37 -5.69
C HIS A 113 -2.95 -1.19 -6.86
N LEU A 114 -1.69 -0.93 -7.20
CA LEU A 114 -0.96 -1.59 -8.28
C LEU A 114 -0.70 -3.07 -7.97
N PRO A 115 -0.79 -3.97 -8.97
CA PRO A 115 -0.57 -5.39 -8.78
C PRO A 115 0.85 -5.69 -8.31
N LEU A 116 0.99 -6.76 -7.54
CA LEU A 116 2.29 -7.23 -7.09
C LEU A 116 3.02 -7.96 -8.21
N LEU A 117 4.34 -7.76 -8.30
CA LEU A 117 5.20 -8.64 -9.08
C LEU A 117 5.47 -9.92 -8.30
N THR A 118 5.42 -11.07 -8.97
CA THR A 118 5.75 -12.39 -8.42
C THR A 118 6.80 -13.09 -9.28
N ASN A 119 7.50 -14.08 -8.72
CA ASN A 119 8.25 -15.03 -9.54
C ASN A 119 7.31 -16.05 -10.22
N ALA A 120 7.90 -16.97 -10.99
CA ALA A 120 7.16 -18.03 -11.69
C ALA A 120 6.41 -18.96 -10.71
N GLU A 121 6.91 -19.09 -9.48
CA GLU A 121 6.31 -19.87 -8.40
C GLU A 121 5.20 -19.10 -7.64
N GLY A 122 4.85 -17.88 -8.07
CA GLY A 122 3.81 -17.05 -7.46
C GLY A 122 4.22 -16.37 -6.15
N GLN A 123 5.48 -16.46 -5.75
CA GLN A 123 6.02 -15.79 -4.56
C GLN A 123 6.22 -14.31 -4.83
N LYS A 124 5.85 -13.46 -3.87
CA LYS A 124 6.02 -12.00 -3.97
C LYS A 124 7.48 -11.66 -4.25
N TRP A 125 7.72 -10.94 -5.33
CA TRP A 125 9.05 -10.47 -5.68
C TRP A 125 9.47 -9.41 -4.66
N SER A 126 10.34 -9.80 -3.74
CA SER A 126 10.74 -9.00 -2.59
C SER A 126 12.24 -9.13 -2.34
N LYS A 127 12.79 -8.27 -1.48
CA LYS A 127 14.20 -8.39 -1.05
C LYS A 127 14.49 -9.74 -0.39
N GLN A 128 13.47 -10.40 0.17
CA GLN A 128 13.60 -11.75 0.74
C GLN A 128 13.70 -12.85 -0.34
N THR A 129 13.18 -12.60 -1.55
CA THR A 129 13.30 -13.49 -2.70
C THR A 129 14.44 -13.06 -3.64
N LEU A 130 15.46 -12.36 -3.12
CA LEU A 130 16.65 -11.91 -3.86
C LEU A 130 16.35 -11.13 -5.15
N ALA A 131 15.28 -10.32 -5.17
CA ALA A 131 15.00 -9.46 -6.32
C ALA A 131 16.22 -8.56 -6.61
N PRO A 132 16.79 -8.61 -7.83
CA PRO A 132 17.98 -7.84 -8.15
C PRO A 132 17.69 -6.34 -8.06
N ALA A 133 18.70 -5.56 -7.69
CA ALA A 133 18.61 -4.11 -7.82
C ALA A 133 18.35 -3.72 -9.27
N LEU A 134 17.65 -2.59 -9.47
CA LEU A 134 17.42 -2.07 -10.82
C LEU A 134 18.76 -1.71 -11.46
N ASP A 135 19.08 -2.37 -12.58
CA ASP A 135 20.22 -1.98 -13.41
C ASP A 135 19.85 -0.75 -14.24
N LEU A 136 20.33 0.41 -13.82
CA LEU A 136 20.04 1.69 -14.46
C LEU A 136 20.66 1.81 -15.87
N GLN A 137 21.61 0.95 -16.24
CA GLN A 137 22.10 0.87 -17.63
C GLN A 137 21.02 0.33 -18.57
N ARG A 138 20.09 -0.47 -18.04
CA ARG A 138 18.95 -1.06 -18.78
C ARG A 138 17.65 -0.26 -18.59
N LYS A 139 17.72 1.00 -18.16
CA LYS A 139 16.54 1.83 -17.82
C LYS A 139 15.45 1.85 -18.88
N GLU A 140 15.77 1.90 -20.17
CA GLU A 140 14.75 1.86 -21.22
C GLU A 140 14.04 0.51 -21.29
N ALA A 141 14.81 -0.59 -21.28
CA ALA A 141 14.24 -1.93 -21.27
C ALA A 141 13.35 -2.18 -20.04
N LEU A 142 13.80 -1.72 -18.86
CA LEU A 142 13.02 -1.79 -17.62
C LEU A 142 11.73 -0.97 -17.71
N LEU A 143 11.77 0.24 -18.28
CA LEU A 143 10.57 1.04 -18.50
C LEU A 143 9.59 0.35 -19.44
N ARG A 144 10.06 -0.18 -20.57
CA ARG A 144 9.22 -0.93 -21.52
C ARG A 144 8.62 -2.18 -20.87
N GLN A 145 9.37 -2.87 -20.02
CA GLN A 145 8.89 -4.03 -19.26
C GLN A 145 7.74 -3.63 -18.33
N VAL A 146 7.91 -2.57 -17.53
CA VAL A 146 6.85 -2.04 -16.65
C VAL A 146 5.64 -1.57 -17.46
N MET A 147 5.86 -0.94 -18.63
CA MET A 147 4.75 -0.55 -19.50
C MET A 147 3.95 -1.76 -19.99
N GLY A 148 4.61 -2.86 -20.32
CA GLY A 148 3.96 -4.13 -20.66
C GLY A 148 3.18 -4.72 -19.48
N TYR A 149 3.74 -4.67 -18.26
CA TYR A 149 3.05 -5.09 -17.04
C TYR A 149 1.78 -4.28 -16.78
N LEU A 150 1.86 -2.97 -16.96
CA LEU A 150 0.75 -2.03 -16.78
C LEU A 150 -0.18 -1.95 -18.01
N LYS A 151 0.01 -2.83 -19.01
CA LYS A 151 -0.83 -2.96 -20.21
C LYS A 151 -0.95 -1.66 -21.03
N LEU A 152 0.11 -0.85 -21.05
CA LEU A 152 0.18 0.24 -22.02
C LEU A 152 0.31 -0.33 -23.45
N PRO A 153 -0.17 0.41 -24.47
CA PRO A 153 0.04 0.00 -25.85
C PRO A 153 1.54 -0.11 -26.21
N PRO A 154 1.90 -0.73 -27.34
CA PRO A 154 3.27 -0.73 -27.82
C PRO A 154 3.77 0.71 -28.05
N ALA A 155 4.85 1.08 -27.37
CA ALA A 155 5.48 2.39 -27.52
C ALA A 155 6.45 2.42 -28.70
N PRO A 156 6.61 3.57 -29.39
CA PRO A 156 7.56 3.71 -30.49
C PRO A 156 9.01 3.51 -30.02
N VAL A 157 9.91 3.34 -30.98
CA VAL A 157 11.34 3.48 -30.74
C VAL A 157 11.63 4.94 -30.40
N VAL A 158 12.43 5.17 -29.37
CA VAL A 158 12.78 6.52 -28.87
C VAL A 158 14.28 6.58 -28.62
N ASP A 159 14.83 7.79 -28.59
CA ASP A 159 16.25 7.99 -28.31
C ASP A 159 16.52 8.16 -26.81
N LYS A 160 15.49 8.58 -26.05
CA LYS A 160 15.61 8.94 -24.63
C LYS A 160 14.48 8.33 -23.78
N PRO A 161 14.77 7.82 -22.57
CA PRO A 161 13.75 7.34 -21.64
C PRO A 161 12.63 8.35 -21.32
N GLN A 162 12.94 9.65 -21.33
CA GLN A 162 11.97 10.71 -21.09
C GLN A 162 10.88 10.75 -22.19
N GLU A 163 11.22 10.42 -23.43
CA GLU A 163 10.26 10.35 -24.53
C GLU A 163 9.33 9.15 -24.36
N LEU A 164 9.87 8.02 -23.88
CA LEU A 164 9.09 6.85 -23.52
C LEU A 164 8.10 7.15 -22.39
N LEU A 165 8.55 7.86 -21.34
CA LEU A 165 7.67 8.31 -20.25
C LEU A 165 6.61 9.31 -20.74
N GLY A 166 6.99 10.26 -21.60
CA GLY A 166 6.04 11.20 -22.20
C GLY A 166 4.99 10.49 -23.06
N TRP A 167 5.39 9.44 -23.78
CA TRP A 167 4.46 8.58 -24.50
C TRP A 167 3.56 7.80 -23.52
N ALA A 168 4.11 7.27 -22.43
CA ALA A 168 3.37 6.52 -21.42
C ALA A 168 2.27 7.37 -20.76
N VAL A 169 2.58 8.62 -20.39
CA VAL A 169 1.62 9.58 -19.82
C VAL A 169 0.43 9.81 -20.76
N ARG A 170 0.69 9.97 -22.07
CA ARG A 170 -0.38 10.21 -23.06
C ARG A 170 -1.29 9.00 -23.30
N HIS A 171 -0.82 7.79 -22.99
CA HIS A 171 -1.55 6.54 -23.24
C HIS A 171 -1.92 5.81 -21.94
N TRP A 172 -1.74 6.46 -20.79
CA TRP A 172 -2.05 5.88 -19.50
C TRP A 172 -3.55 5.65 -19.36
N GLN A 173 -3.91 4.44 -18.93
CA GLN A 173 -5.29 4.03 -18.66
C GLN A 173 -5.31 3.21 -17.38
N LEU A 174 -5.77 3.81 -16.28
CA LEU A 174 -5.82 3.13 -14.98
C LEU A 174 -6.63 1.82 -15.04
N GLN A 175 -7.73 1.84 -15.80
CA GLN A 175 -8.61 0.70 -16.03
C GLN A 175 -7.97 -0.47 -16.80
N ALA A 176 -6.85 -0.23 -17.50
CA ALA A 176 -6.11 -1.28 -18.19
C ALA A 176 -5.16 -2.04 -17.26
N VAL A 177 -4.87 -1.48 -16.08
CA VAL A 177 -3.95 -2.08 -15.12
C VAL A 177 -4.53 -3.41 -14.60
N PRO A 178 -3.76 -4.51 -14.63
CA PRO A 178 -4.23 -5.80 -14.13
C PRO A 178 -4.55 -5.74 -12.63
N THR A 179 -5.59 -6.49 -12.23
CA THR A 179 -5.97 -6.65 -10.82
C THR A 179 -5.30 -7.84 -10.14
N GLN A 180 -4.70 -8.73 -10.93
CA GLN A 180 -4.01 -9.93 -10.48
C GLN A 180 -2.49 -9.70 -10.41
N PRO A 181 -1.78 -10.44 -9.56
CA PRO A 181 -0.32 -10.41 -9.54
C PRO A 181 0.27 -10.72 -10.92
N ILE A 182 1.39 -10.08 -11.22
CA ILE A 182 2.07 -10.19 -12.51
C ILE A 182 3.33 -11.03 -12.31
N VAL A 183 3.44 -12.12 -13.05
CA VAL A 183 4.67 -12.92 -13.09
C VAL A 183 5.74 -12.09 -13.79
N ALA A 184 6.80 -11.74 -13.06
CA ALA A 184 7.91 -10.98 -13.60
C ALA A 184 8.75 -11.87 -14.53
N GLU A 185 8.98 -11.40 -15.75
CA GLU A 185 9.95 -12.01 -16.66
C GLU A 185 11.35 -11.82 -16.07
N SER A 186 12.12 -12.91 -15.99
CA SER A 186 13.52 -12.85 -15.58
C SER A 186 14.28 -12.01 -16.61
N ALA A 187 15.17 -11.14 -16.15
CA ALA A 187 15.92 -10.24 -17.04
C ALA A 187 16.93 -10.97 -17.97
N THR A 188 16.92 -12.31 -17.96
CA THR A 188 17.77 -13.27 -18.65
C THR A 188 17.11 -13.95 -19.86
N ASP A 189 15.79 -13.86 -20.06
CA ASP A 189 15.08 -14.69 -21.05
C ASP A 189 14.94 -14.10 -22.47
N LYS A 190 15.64 -13.01 -22.81
CA LYS A 190 15.69 -12.51 -24.19
C LYS A 190 17.11 -12.18 -24.63
N ALA A 191 17.92 -13.23 -24.72
CA ALA A 191 19.08 -13.29 -25.61
C ALA A 191 18.92 -14.53 -26.50
N THR A 192 18.10 -14.42 -27.54
CA THR A 192 18.11 -15.33 -28.69
C THR A 192 17.67 -14.56 -29.92
#